data_AF-A0A849ZHJ8-F1
#
_entry.id   AF-A0A849ZHJ8-F1
#
_cell.length_a   1.000
_cell.length_b   1.000
_cell.length_c   1.000
_cell.angle_alpha   90.00
_cell.angle_beta   90.00
_cell.angle_gamma   90.00
#
_symmetry.space_group_name_H-M   'P 1'
#
loop_
_entity.id
_entity.type
_entity.pdbx_description
1 polymer ?
#
loop_
_entity_poly.entity_id
_entity_poly.type
_entity_poly.pdbx_seq_one_letter_code
_entity_poly.pdbx_strand_id
1 'polypeptide(L)'
;MAWFDTWAGVAVTVLTAFVLFRSVGLPLSFAFKPVGALFVVTLTVLPVLAGVWVQPFSYGRLLVAELVVIVAWYALVMRARWMQRQASLIADPAKRAAVLERVEKRIPALLSKPAKKVARDLRTAGLICLVCGKPERAVELLRTADVSDLDEEGLAGHIGNLAIAQLQLGDAPAALAALEGSAALSPGRGTAVRLAEVKALVLAVCGRQEEALALLPARGNKITASLTRAHALAAGGDSEAARTELERFLAEHGRESLEAVVRHRGPASPVAQSMLDAPGTPYR
;
A
#
# COMPACT_ATOMS: atom_id res chain seq x y z
N MET A 1 16.62 -42.17 28.98
CA MET A 1 17.11 -41.43 27.79
C MET A 1 15.98 -40.76 27.02
N ALA A 2 14.88 -41.46 26.68
CA ALA A 2 13.75 -40.91 25.91
C ALA A 2 13.12 -39.58 26.43
N TRP A 3 13.18 -39.33 27.74
CA TRP A 3 12.73 -38.06 28.32
C TRP A 3 13.60 -36.88 27.85
N PHE A 4 14.92 -37.04 27.87
CA PHE A 4 15.86 -35.98 27.52
C PHE A 4 15.79 -35.64 26.03
N ASP A 5 15.62 -36.65 25.17
CA ASP A 5 15.49 -36.49 23.72
C ASP A 5 14.21 -35.73 23.33
N THR A 6 13.11 -35.99 24.03
CA THR A 6 11.83 -35.27 23.83
C THR A 6 11.98 -33.78 24.14
N TRP A 7 12.61 -33.44 25.27
CA TRP A 7 12.81 -32.04 25.66
C TRP A 7 13.85 -31.32 24.80
N ALA A 8 14.90 -32.02 24.36
CA ALA A 8 15.85 -31.48 23.39
C ALA A 8 15.17 -31.17 22.05
N GLY A 9 14.29 -32.06 21.57
CA GLY A 9 13.48 -31.84 20.38
C GLY A 9 12.58 -30.60 20.51
N VAL A 10 11.88 -30.46 21.64
CA VAL A 10 11.06 -29.27 21.95
C VAL A 10 11.90 -27.99 21.97
N ALA A 11 13.06 -28.00 22.62
CA ALA A 11 13.92 -26.82 22.70
C ALA A 11 14.41 -26.37 21.32
N VAL A 12 14.88 -27.31 20.48
CA VAL A 12 15.31 -27.04 19.10
C VAL A 12 14.15 -26.49 18.26
N THR A 13 12.96 -27.03 18.46
CA THR A 13 11.72 -26.64 17.77
C THR A 13 11.34 -25.19 18.10
N VAL A 14 11.36 -24.82 19.38
CA VAL A 14 11.09 -23.44 19.84
C VAL A 14 12.16 -22.47 19.35
N LEU A 15 13.45 -22.84 19.43
CA LEU A 15 14.56 -22.03 18.92
C LEU A 15 14.46 -21.80 17.41
N THR A 16 14.10 -22.83 16.64
CA THR A 16 13.94 -22.72 15.19
C THR A 16 12.78 -21.80 14.83
N ALA A 17 11.64 -21.95 15.51
CA ALA A 17 10.50 -21.04 15.34
C ALA A 17 10.91 -19.59 15.65
N PHE A 18 11.65 -19.37 16.75
CA PHE A 18 12.14 -18.06 17.15
C PHE A 18 13.04 -17.40 16.10
N VAL A 19 14.01 -18.15 15.57
CA VAL A 19 14.91 -17.68 14.51
C VAL A 19 14.11 -17.34 13.24
N LEU A 20 13.12 -18.15 12.88
CA LEU A 20 12.22 -17.87 11.74
C LEU A 20 11.38 -16.61 11.96
N PHE A 21 10.78 -16.41 13.14
CA PHE A 21 10.02 -15.20 13.44
C PHE A 21 10.89 -13.95 13.36
N ARG A 22 12.13 -14.03 13.87
CA ARG A 22 13.10 -12.94 13.82
C ARG A 22 13.56 -12.66 12.38
N SER A 23 13.82 -13.68 11.57
CA SER A 23 14.26 -13.50 10.17
C SER A 23 13.16 -12.92 9.27
N VAL A 24 11.88 -13.11 9.62
CA VAL A 24 10.74 -12.49 8.91
C VAL A 24 10.43 -11.07 9.46
N GLY A 25 11.14 -10.62 10.49
CA GLY A 25 11.01 -9.27 11.06
C GLY A 25 9.68 -9.05 11.78
N LEU A 26 9.12 -10.11 12.39
CA LEU A 26 7.90 -10.00 13.18
C LEU A 26 8.24 -9.71 14.65
N PRO A 27 7.43 -8.89 15.35
CA PRO A 27 7.61 -8.69 16.78
C PRO A 27 7.42 -10.00 17.53
N LEU A 28 8.32 -10.25 18.49
CA LEU A 28 8.34 -11.40 19.39
C LEU A 28 7.00 -11.69 20.08
N SER A 29 6.23 -10.64 20.38
CA SER A 29 4.91 -10.76 21.00
C SER A 29 3.87 -11.50 20.13
N PHE A 30 4.09 -11.60 18.82
CA PHE A 30 3.25 -12.37 17.91
C PHE A 30 3.58 -13.86 17.86
N ALA A 31 4.75 -14.29 18.36
CA ALA A 31 5.15 -15.69 18.36
C ALA A 31 4.50 -16.48 19.53
N PHE A 32 4.27 -15.84 20.68
CA PHE A 32 3.86 -16.53 21.90
C PHE A 32 2.48 -17.19 21.83
N LYS A 33 1.48 -16.53 21.23
CA LYS A 33 0.11 -17.07 21.15
C LYS A 33 0.00 -18.31 20.25
N PRO A 34 0.48 -18.31 19.00
CA PRO A 34 0.38 -19.48 18.12
C PRO A 34 1.33 -20.61 18.53
N VAL A 35 2.56 -20.31 18.99
CA VAL A 35 3.51 -21.33 19.43
C VAL A 35 3.01 -22.00 20.71
N GLY A 36 2.43 -21.24 21.65
CA GLY A 36 1.80 -21.81 22.85
C GLY A 36 0.57 -22.68 22.52
N ALA A 37 -0.29 -22.23 21.61
CA ALA A 37 -1.45 -23.02 21.18
C ALA A 37 -1.04 -24.32 20.47
N LEU A 38 -0.03 -24.26 19.60
CA LEU A 38 0.47 -25.47 18.93
C LEU A 38 1.14 -26.41 19.93
N PHE A 39 1.92 -25.88 20.88
CA PHE A 39 2.55 -26.67 21.93
C PHE A 39 1.51 -27.45 22.76
N VAL A 40 0.38 -26.82 23.09
CA VAL A 40 -0.74 -27.48 23.77
C VAL A 40 -1.34 -28.58 22.89
N VAL A 41 -1.64 -28.30 21.62
CA VAL A 41 -2.23 -29.30 20.70
C VAL A 41 -1.30 -30.50 20.48
N THR A 42 -0.01 -30.26 20.28
CA THR A 42 0.97 -31.32 20.03
C THR A 42 1.21 -32.20 21.27
N LEU A 43 1.19 -31.63 22.47
CA LEU A 43 1.37 -32.39 23.71
C LEU A 43 0.10 -33.09 24.21
N THR A 44 -1.09 -32.58 23.88
CA THR A 44 -2.35 -33.10 24.46
C THR A 44 -3.17 -33.96 23.49
N VAL A 45 -3.19 -33.64 22.19
CA VAL A 45 -4.11 -34.25 21.24
C VAL A 45 -3.47 -35.41 20.46
N LEU A 46 -2.22 -35.25 20.04
CA LEU A 46 -1.55 -36.27 19.22
C LEU A 46 -1.23 -37.59 19.93
N PRO A 47 -0.78 -37.61 21.21
CA PRO A 47 -0.53 -38.87 21.92
C PRO A 47 -1.79 -39.72 22.13
N VAL A 48 -2.96 -39.07 22.16
CA VAL A 48 -4.26 -39.73 22.37
C VAL A 48 -4.79 -40.34 21.07
N LEU A 49 -4.48 -39.74 19.91
CA LEU A 49 -4.92 -40.24 18.60
C LEU A 49 -3.99 -41.28 17.99
N ALA A 50 -2.69 -41.21 18.27
CA ALA A 50 -1.69 -42.08 17.66
C ALA A 50 -1.47 -43.37 18.47
N GLY A 51 -2.49 -44.21 18.66
CA GLY A 51 -2.37 -45.55 19.29
C GLY A 51 -1.45 -46.55 18.55
N VAL A 52 -0.38 -46.06 17.92
CA VAL A 52 0.53 -46.72 17.00
C VAL A 52 1.95 -46.46 17.50
N TRP A 53 2.68 -47.54 17.75
CA TRP A 53 4.12 -47.55 18.05
C TRP A 53 4.92 -47.13 16.81
N VAL A 54 4.87 -45.85 16.44
CA VAL A 54 5.80 -45.26 15.48
C VAL A 54 7.10 -44.96 16.21
N GLN A 55 8.24 -45.39 15.65
CA GLN A 55 9.55 -45.13 16.24
C GLN A 55 9.71 -43.63 16.56
N PRO A 56 10.12 -43.27 17.79
CA PRO A 56 10.08 -41.88 18.27
C PRO A 56 10.90 -40.90 17.41
N PHE A 57 11.89 -41.41 16.66
CA PHE A 57 12.78 -40.61 15.82
C PHE A 57 12.14 -40.08 14.53
N SER A 58 11.24 -40.84 13.90
CA SER A 58 10.58 -40.41 12.66
C SER A 58 9.44 -39.43 12.94
N TYR A 59 8.76 -39.58 14.09
CA TYR A 59 7.68 -38.68 14.51
C TYR A 59 8.17 -37.28 14.87
N GLY A 60 9.32 -37.17 15.56
CA GLY A 60 9.92 -35.89 15.91
C GLY A 60 10.28 -35.04 14.68
N ARG A 61 10.77 -35.66 13.60
CA ARG A 61 11.11 -34.95 12.36
C ARG A 61 9.87 -34.44 11.61
N LEU A 62 8.81 -35.24 11.57
CA LEU A 62 7.53 -34.83 10.99
C LEU A 62 6.92 -33.65 11.74
N LEU A 63 6.92 -33.68 13.08
CA LEU A 63 6.43 -32.58 13.92
C LEU A 63 7.24 -31.29 13.74
N VAL A 64 8.57 -31.40 13.64
CA VAL A 64 9.42 -30.24 13.36
C VAL A 64 9.12 -29.66 11.98
N ALA A 65 8.96 -30.50 10.96
CA ALA A 65 8.62 -30.06 9.61
C ALA A 65 7.25 -29.36 9.57
N GLU A 66 6.23 -29.95 10.21
CA GLU A 66 4.90 -29.33 10.32
C GLU A 66 4.95 -27.99 11.06
N LEU A 67 5.66 -27.90 12.18
CA LEU A 67 5.80 -26.62 12.88
C LEU A 67 6.47 -25.57 11.99
N VAL A 68 7.55 -25.93 11.29
CA VAL A 68 8.25 -25.00 10.40
C VAL A 68 7.31 -24.47 9.33
N VAL A 69 6.48 -25.34 8.73
CA VAL A 69 5.46 -24.95 7.74
C VAL A 69 4.42 -24.02 8.37
N ILE A 70 3.90 -24.35 9.55
CA ILE A 70 2.90 -23.54 10.27
C ILE A 70 3.47 -22.17 10.64
N VAL A 71 4.69 -22.11 11.16
CA VAL A 71 5.36 -20.86 11.53
C VAL A 71 5.64 -20.01 10.29
N ALA A 72 6.11 -20.61 9.19
CA ALA A 72 6.33 -19.90 7.94
C ALA A 72 5.02 -19.35 7.37
N TRP A 73 3.96 -20.14 7.33
CA TRP A 73 2.64 -19.72 6.88
C TRP A 73 2.08 -18.60 7.77
N TYR A 74 2.13 -18.77 9.09
CA TYR A 74 1.69 -17.75 10.04
C TYR A 74 2.47 -16.45 9.86
N ALA A 75 3.79 -16.52 9.67
CA ALA A 75 4.62 -15.36 9.45
C ALA A 75 4.24 -14.61 8.15
N LEU A 76 3.93 -15.35 7.07
CA LEU A 76 3.44 -14.77 5.81
C LEU A 76 2.09 -14.08 5.98
N VAL A 77 1.13 -14.74 6.65
CA VAL A 77 -0.21 -14.18 6.92
C VAL A 77 -0.11 -12.93 7.80
N MET A 78 0.71 -12.98 8.85
CA MET A 78 0.88 -11.86 9.76
C MET A 78 1.59 -10.67 9.10
N ARG A 79 2.54 -10.92 8.21
CA ARG A 79 3.16 -9.87 7.39
C ARG A 79 2.12 -9.15 6.53
N ALA A 80 1.31 -9.92 5.79
CA ALA A 80 0.27 -9.35 4.92
C ALA A 80 -0.76 -8.54 5.72
N ARG A 81 -1.25 -9.10 6.85
CA ARG A 81 -2.19 -8.40 7.76
C ARG A 81 -1.59 -7.14 8.36
N TRP A 82 -0.29 -7.16 8.69
CA TRP A 82 0.39 -5.99 9.24
C TRP A 82 0.45 -4.85 8.23
N MET A 83 0.81 -5.13 6.97
CA MET A 83 0.84 -4.12 5.91
C MET A 83 -0.56 -3.57 5.62
N GLN A 84 -1.57 -4.44 5.55
CA GLN A 84 -2.96 -4.02 5.37
C GLN A 84 -3.44 -3.14 6.52
N ARG A 85 -3.06 -3.46 7.76
CA ARG A 85 -3.37 -2.64 8.93
C ARG A 85 -2.69 -1.27 8.88
N GLN A 86 -1.44 -1.19 8.43
CA GLN A 86 -0.79 0.11 8.25
C GLN A 86 -1.53 0.93 7.17
N ALA A 87 -1.92 0.29 6.06
CA ALA A 87 -2.68 0.94 4.99
C ALA A 87 -4.05 1.44 5.47
N SER A 88 -4.76 0.71 6.34
CA SER A 88 -6.03 1.21 6.89
C SER A 88 -5.85 2.38 7.85
N LEU A 89 -4.73 2.42 8.58
CA LEU A 89 -4.46 3.49 9.56
C LEU A 89 -4.04 4.80 8.90
N ILE A 90 -3.61 4.79 7.64
CA ILE A 90 -3.16 6.02 6.96
C ILE A 90 -4.29 6.98 6.60
N ALA A 91 -5.54 6.49 6.58
CA ALA A 91 -6.72 7.31 6.39
C ALA A 91 -6.85 8.38 7.49
N ASP A 92 -6.40 8.07 8.70
CA ASP A 92 -6.39 8.98 9.85
C ASP A 92 -5.14 9.89 9.81
N PRO A 93 -5.29 11.21 9.58
CA PRO A 93 -4.17 12.16 9.50
C PRO A 93 -3.27 12.13 10.74
N ALA A 94 -3.85 11.96 11.94
CA ALA A 94 -3.11 11.95 13.20
C ALA A 94 -2.18 10.73 13.33
N LYS A 95 -2.44 9.65 12.58
CA LYS A 95 -1.65 8.41 12.62
C LYS A 95 -0.61 8.32 11.51
N ARG A 96 -0.64 9.19 10.49
CA ARG A 96 0.21 9.10 9.29
C ARG A 96 1.70 9.08 9.63
N ALA A 97 2.17 9.98 10.48
CA ALA A 97 3.59 10.06 10.86
C ALA A 97 4.09 8.77 11.53
N ALA A 98 3.32 8.24 12.49
CA ALA A 98 3.67 7.00 13.19
C ALA A 98 3.58 5.76 12.28
N VAL A 99 2.62 5.74 11.32
CA VAL A 99 2.53 4.69 10.30
C VAL A 99 3.75 4.71 9.40
N LEU A 100 4.13 5.90 8.90
CA LEU A 100 5.29 6.07 8.04
C LEU A 100 6.57 5.60 8.72
N GLU A 101 6.84 6.04 9.96
CA GLU A 101 8.03 5.64 10.71
C GLU A 101 8.12 4.10 10.85
N ARG A 102 6.99 3.44 11.15
CA ARG A 102 6.94 1.98 11.26
C ARG A 102 7.21 1.27 9.92
N VAL A 103 6.67 1.80 8.83
CA VAL A 103 6.90 1.25 7.48
C VAL A 103 8.34 1.46 7.07
N GLU A 104 8.91 2.65 7.28
CA GLU A 104 10.29 2.99 6.94
C GLU A 104 11.30 2.07 7.62
N LYS A 105 11.10 1.78 8.91
CA LYS A 105 11.93 0.79 9.64
C LYS A 105 11.91 -0.61 9.01
N ARG A 106 10.88 -0.95 8.25
CA ARG A 106 10.71 -2.27 7.63
C ARG A 106 11.17 -2.34 6.19
N ILE A 107 11.30 -1.19 5.50
CA ILE A 107 11.71 -1.16 4.09
C ILE A 107 13.05 -1.88 3.85
N PRO A 108 14.12 -1.71 4.63
CA PRO A 108 15.39 -2.42 4.38
C PRO A 108 15.22 -3.94 4.33
N ALA A 109 14.38 -4.49 5.22
CA ALA A 109 14.08 -5.93 5.26
C ALA A 109 13.15 -6.40 4.13
N LEU A 110 12.40 -5.49 3.49
CA LEU A 110 11.64 -5.80 2.28
C LEU A 110 12.57 -5.81 1.07
N LEU A 111 13.44 -4.81 0.95
CA LEU A 111 14.39 -4.68 -0.17
C LEU A 111 15.46 -5.78 -0.17
N SER A 112 15.76 -6.39 0.98
CA SER A 112 16.67 -7.54 1.05
C SER A 112 16.06 -8.85 0.55
N LYS A 113 14.78 -8.88 0.19
CA LYS A 113 14.07 -10.07 -0.28
C LYS A 113 13.87 -10.02 -1.79
N PRO A 114 13.73 -11.18 -2.47
CA PRO A 114 13.40 -11.19 -3.89
C PRO A 114 12.15 -10.36 -4.18
N ALA A 115 12.23 -9.43 -5.13
CA ALA A 115 11.18 -8.46 -5.44
C ALA A 115 9.79 -9.10 -5.61
N LYS A 116 9.76 -10.24 -6.32
CA LYS A 116 8.57 -11.08 -6.53
C LYS A 116 7.83 -11.44 -5.23
N LYS A 117 8.55 -11.73 -4.13
CA LYS A 117 7.98 -12.15 -2.83
C LYS A 117 7.48 -10.99 -1.97
N VAL A 118 7.79 -9.75 -2.35
CA VAL A 118 7.48 -8.52 -1.61
C VAL A 118 6.72 -7.50 -2.44
N ALA A 119 6.34 -7.80 -3.69
CA ALA A 119 5.69 -6.87 -4.60
C ALA A 119 4.47 -6.16 -3.99
N ARG A 120 3.57 -6.93 -3.35
CA ARG A 120 2.41 -6.37 -2.64
C ARG A 120 2.81 -5.48 -1.47
N ASP A 121 3.83 -5.86 -0.70
CA ASP A 121 4.34 -5.07 0.43
C ASP A 121 4.97 -3.75 -0.07
N LEU A 122 5.82 -3.81 -1.10
CA LEU A 122 6.46 -2.64 -1.71
C LEU A 122 5.42 -1.68 -2.31
N ARG A 123 4.39 -2.20 -2.97
CA ARG A 123 3.27 -1.40 -3.47
C ARG A 123 2.54 -0.67 -2.34
N THR A 124 2.25 -1.37 -1.25
CA THR A 124 1.59 -0.77 -0.08
C THR A 124 2.49 0.24 0.63
N ALA A 125 3.78 -0.06 0.77
CA ALA A 125 4.75 0.89 1.32
C ALA A 125 4.86 2.15 0.44
N GLY A 126 4.88 1.99 -0.89
CA GLY A 126 4.86 3.10 -1.84
C GLY A 126 3.62 3.97 -1.70
N LEU A 127 2.43 3.38 -1.56
CA LEU A 127 1.19 4.12 -1.27
C LEU A 127 1.30 4.89 0.06
N ILE A 128 1.88 4.28 1.09
CA ILE A 128 2.05 4.93 2.39
C ILE A 128 2.98 6.13 2.28
N CYS A 129 4.13 5.98 1.62
CA CYS A 129 5.04 7.08 1.33
C CYS A 129 4.33 8.20 0.55
N LEU A 130 3.54 7.85 -0.47
CA LEU A 130 2.80 8.81 -1.29
C LEU A 130 1.81 9.65 -0.47
N VAL A 131 0.95 9.00 0.32
CA VAL A 131 -0.04 9.70 1.16
C VAL A 131 0.63 10.53 2.27
N CYS A 132 1.82 10.12 2.71
CA CYS A 132 2.62 10.87 3.66
C CYS A 132 3.51 11.95 3.03
N GLY A 133 3.38 12.23 1.73
CA GLY A 133 4.11 13.30 1.06
C GLY A 133 5.59 13.01 0.83
N LYS A 134 5.96 11.74 0.63
CA LYS A 134 7.32 11.28 0.23
C LYS A 134 7.29 10.63 -1.17
N PRO A 135 7.02 11.40 -2.23
CA PRO A 135 6.80 10.87 -3.58
C PRO A 135 8.06 10.22 -4.19
N GLU A 136 9.26 10.71 -3.90
CA GLU A 136 10.53 10.14 -4.38
C GLU A 136 10.68 8.70 -3.87
N ARG A 137 10.43 8.52 -2.58
CA ARG A 137 10.49 7.20 -1.94
C ARG A 137 9.37 6.29 -2.45
N ALA A 138 8.19 6.83 -2.72
CA ALA A 138 7.10 6.08 -3.32
C ALA A 138 7.47 5.54 -4.71
N VAL A 139 8.06 6.38 -5.58
CA VAL A 139 8.53 5.97 -6.91
C VAL A 139 9.59 4.89 -6.82
N GLU A 140 10.58 5.03 -5.94
CA GLU A 140 11.64 4.03 -5.75
C GLU A 140 11.06 2.65 -5.37
N LEU A 141 10.17 2.63 -4.38
CA LEU A 141 9.53 1.39 -3.91
C LEU A 141 8.65 0.76 -4.99
N LEU A 142 7.89 1.57 -5.72
CA LEU A 142 7.02 1.09 -6.79
C LEU A 142 7.86 0.54 -7.94
N ARG A 143 8.90 1.24 -8.41
CA ARG A 143 9.78 0.73 -9.48
C ARG A 143 10.54 -0.54 -9.08
N THR A 144 10.83 -0.72 -7.80
CA THR A 144 11.50 -1.93 -7.29
C THR A 144 10.58 -3.15 -7.22
N ALA A 145 9.26 -2.94 -7.18
CA ALA A 145 8.30 -4.03 -7.08
C ALA A 145 8.21 -4.80 -8.41
N ASP A 146 8.45 -6.11 -8.36
CA ASP A 146 8.18 -7.01 -9.48
C ASP A 146 6.69 -7.28 -9.57
N VAL A 147 6.03 -6.72 -10.58
CA VAL A 147 4.57 -6.76 -10.72
C VAL A 147 4.05 -7.97 -11.49
N SER A 148 4.94 -8.89 -11.93
CA SER A 148 4.57 -10.03 -12.79
C SER A 148 3.52 -10.98 -12.19
N ASP A 149 3.46 -11.06 -10.86
CA ASP A 149 2.55 -11.93 -10.11
C ASP A 149 1.35 -11.17 -9.49
N LEU A 150 1.19 -9.88 -9.79
CA LEU A 150 0.03 -9.14 -9.30
C LEU A 150 -1.22 -9.53 -10.09
N ASP A 151 -2.33 -9.66 -9.36
CA ASP A 151 -3.65 -9.68 -9.97
C ASP A 151 -3.94 -8.34 -10.67
N GLU A 152 -4.92 -8.33 -11.57
CA GLU A 152 -5.26 -7.13 -12.36
C GLU A 152 -5.55 -5.92 -11.46
N GLU A 153 -6.22 -6.13 -10.31
CA GLU A 153 -6.49 -5.09 -9.33
C GLU A 153 -5.20 -4.57 -8.66
N GLY A 154 -4.30 -5.48 -8.27
CA GLY A 154 -3.01 -5.15 -7.70
C GLY A 154 -2.14 -4.35 -8.66
N LEU A 155 -2.10 -4.77 -9.93
CA LEU A 155 -1.35 -4.13 -11.00
C LEU A 155 -1.90 -2.74 -11.34
N ALA A 156 -3.22 -2.61 -11.51
CA ALA A 156 -3.85 -1.32 -11.71
C ALA A 156 -3.63 -0.36 -10.52
N GLY A 157 -3.73 -0.85 -9.29
CA GLY A 157 -3.42 -0.05 -8.11
C GLY A 157 -1.94 0.37 -8.06
N HIS A 158 -1.02 -0.49 -8.50
CA HIS A 158 0.39 -0.14 -8.63
C HIS A 158 0.60 0.98 -9.66
N ILE A 159 0.07 0.82 -10.86
CA ILE A 159 0.20 1.79 -11.95
C ILE A 159 -0.38 3.15 -11.56
N GLY A 160 -1.59 3.16 -10.99
CA GLY A 160 -2.21 4.39 -10.51
C GLY A 160 -1.38 5.09 -9.43
N ASN A 161 -0.82 4.35 -8.48
CA ASN A 161 0.05 4.94 -7.46
C ASN A 161 1.35 5.47 -8.04
N LEU A 162 1.96 4.78 -9.01
CA LEU A 162 3.18 5.23 -9.66
C LEU A 162 2.93 6.51 -10.46
N ALA A 163 1.84 6.58 -11.22
CA ALA A 163 1.46 7.76 -11.98
C ALA A 163 1.21 8.97 -11.06
N ILE A 164 0.48 8.79 -9.94
CA ILE A 164 0.28 9.86 -8.96
C ILE A 164 1.63 10.27 -8.35
N ALA A 165 2.50 9.33 -7.99
CA ALA A 165 3.82 9.66 -7.43
C ALA A 165 4.66 10.50 -8.41
N GLN A 166 4.67 10.15 -9.70
CA GLN A 166 5.36 10.94 -10.74
C GLN A 166 4.75 12.34 -10.89
N LEU A 167 3.41 12.46 -10.86
CA LEU A 167 2.74 13.76 -10.85
C LEU A 167 3.16 14.61 -9.65
N GLN A 168 3.26 14.03 -8.46
CA GLN A 168 3.70 14.77 -7.26
C GLN A 168 5.14 15.27 -7.36
N LEU A 169 5.99 14.60 -8.17
CA LEU A 169 7.34 15.06 -8.50
C LEU A 169 7.38 16.08 -9.64
N GLY A 170 6.23 16.39 -10.26
CA GLY A 170 6.15 17.26 -11.44
C GLY A 170 6.54 16.58 -12.75
N ASP A 171 6.70 15.25 -12.78
CA ASP A 171 7.03 14.48 -13.99
C ASP A 171 5.76 13.91 -14.64
N ALA A 172 5.01 14.81 -15.28
CA ALA A 172 3.78 14.44 -15.97
C ALA A 172 3.99 13.49 -17.17
N PRO A 173 5.07 13.61 -17.98
CA PRO A 173 5.39 12.63 -19.01
C PRO A 173 5.62 11.21 -18.46
N ALA A 174 6.37 11.05 -17.37
CA ALA A 174 6.57 9.74 -16.76
C ALA A 174 5.28 9.18 -16.15
N ALA A 175 4.41 10.05 -15.61
CA ALA A 175 3.10 9.65 -15.13
C ALA A 175 2.22 9.08 -16.25
N LEU A 176 2.24 9.73 -17.43
CA LEU A 176 1.47 9.28 -18.59
C LEU A 176 2.02 7.97 -19.15
N ALA A 177 3.33 7.83 -19.29
CA ALA A 177 3.97 6.61 -19.76
C ALA A 177 3.62 5.39 -18.89
N ALA A 178 3.56 5.58 -17.56
CA ALA A 178 3.14 4.52 -16.64
C ALA A 178 1.71 4.05 -16.90
N LEU A 179 0.80 4.97 -17.27
CA LEU A 179 -0.61 4.65 -17.56
C LEU A 179 -0.81 4.08 -18.96
N GLU A 180 -0.05 4.50 -19.96
CA GLU A 180 -0.17 3.96 -21.32
C GLU A 180 0.25 2.49 -21.40
N GLY A 181 1.23 2.08 -20.58
CA GLY A 181 1.59 0.67 -20.39
C GLY A 181 0.47 -0.19 -19.79
N SER A 182 -0.62 0.40 -19.28
CA SER A 182 -1.75 -0.31 -18.69
C SER A 182 -2.85 -0.71 -19.68
N ALA A 183 -2.72 -0.36 -20.97
CA ALA A 183 -3.76 -0.58 -21.99
C ALA A 183 -4.13 -2.05 -22.22
N ALA A 184 -3.28 -3.00 -21.80
CA ALA A 184 -3.54 -4.44 -21.88
C ALA A 184 -4.36 -5.01 -20.70
N LEU A 185 -4.62 -4.22 -19.65
CA LEU A 185 -5.37 -4.69 -18.49
C LEU A 185 -6.88 -4.75 -18.81
N SER A 186 -7.55 -5.80 -18.35
CA SER A 186 -9.02 -5.90 -18.31
C SER A 186 -9.56 -5.72 -16.89
N PRO A 187 -9.21 -4.64 -16.18
CA PRO A 187 -9.52 -4.52 -14.77
C PRO A 187 -11.04 -4.53 -14.54
N GLY A 188 -11.48 -5.15 -13.45
CA GLY A 188 -12.87 -5.05 -13.00
C GLY A 188 -13.36 -3.59 -12.96
N ARG A 189 -14.67 -3.38 -13.17
CA ARG A 189 -15.29 -2.05 -13.40
C ARG A 189 -14.79 -0.95 -12.45
N GLY A 190 -14.67 -1.24 -11.15
CA GLY A 190 -14.22 -0.24 -10.16
C GLY A 190 -12.77 0.22 -10.35
N THR A 191 -11.90 -0.70 -10.74
CA THR A 191 -10.48 -0.48 -10.97
C THR A 191 -10.23 0.26 -12.30
N ALA A 192 -11.01 -0.08 -13.33
CA ALA A 192 -11.03 0.64 -14.60
C ALA A 192 -11.37 2.12 -14.40
N VAL A 193 -12.42 2.40 -13.61
CA VAL A 193 -12.84 3.77 -13.29
C VAL A 193 -11.73 4.54 -12.57
N ARG A 194 -11.06 3.93 -11.60
CA ARG A 194 -9.96 4.59 -10.88
C ARG A 194 -8.77 4.91 -11.78
N LEU A 195 -8.36 3.98 -12.66
CA LEU A 195 -7.28 4.24 -13.62
C LEU A 195 -7.67 5.34 -14.61
N ALA A 196 -8.91 5.35 -15.09
CA ALA A 196 -9.43 6.41 -15.96
C ALA A 196 -9.41 7.78 -15.26
N GLU A 197 -9.82 7.85 -13.99
CA GLU A 197 -9.76 9.08 -13.18
C GLU A 197 -8.33 9.60 -13.02
N VAL A 198 -7.36 8.72 -12.74
CA VAL A 198 -5.93 9.09 -12.64
C VAL A 198 -5.38 9.52 -13.99
N LYS A 199 -5.73 8.82 -15.09
CA LYS A 199 -5.33 9.21 -16.44
C LYS A 199 -5.90 10.57 -16.84
N ALA A 200 -7.17 10.82 -16.51
CA ALA A 200 -7.79 12.11 -16.74
C ALA A 200 -7.03 13.23 -15.99
N LEU A 201 -6.65 12.99 -14.73
CA LEU A 201 -5.84 13.95 -13.95
C LEU A 201 -4.48 14.23 -14.61
N VAL A 202 -3.76 13.17 -15.02
CA VAL A 202 -2.46 13.33 -15.70
C VAL A 202 -2.61 14.13 -16.99
N LEU A 203 -3.61 13.79 -17.82
CA LEU A 203 -3.89 14.51 -19.06
C LEU A 203 -4.22 15.99 -18.81
N ALA A 204 -5.03 16.28 -17.79
CA ALA A 204 -5.36 17.66 -17.41
C ALA A 204 -4.10 18.44 -16.99
N VAL A 205 -3.22 17.84 -16.20
CA VAL A 205 -1.95 18.45 -15.79
C VAL A 205 -1.02 18.67 -17.00
N CYS A 206 -1.04 17.76 -17.98
CA CYS A 206 -0.31 17.89 -19.25
C CYS A 206 -0.93 18.89 -20.24
N GLY A 207 -2.03 19.59 -19.88
CA GLY A 207 -2.71 20.52 -20.80
C GLY A 207 -3.58 19.84 -21.88
N ARG A 208 -3.80 18.52 -21.80
CA ARG A 208 -4.66 17.75 -22.71
C ARG A 208 -6.09 17.70 -22.17
N GLN A 209 -6.70 18.88 -22.02
CA GLN A 209 -7.98 19.05 -21.32
C GLN A 209 -9.17 18.33 -21.97
N GLU A 210 -9.27 18.31 -23.30
CA GLU A 210 -10.40 17.66 -23.99
C GLU A 210 -10.41 16.15 -23.73
N GLU A 211 -9.24 15.53 -23.81
CA GLU A 211 -9.06 14.11 -23.51
C GLU A 211 -9.27 13.81 -22.03
N ALA A 212 -8.85 14.71 -21.13
CA ALA A 212 -9.11 14.57 -19.70
C ALA A 212 -10.61 14.60 -19.39
N LEU A 213 -11.35 15.55 -19.96
CA LEU A 213 -12.80 15.69 -19.73
C LEU A 213 -13.59 14.53 -20.35
N ALA A 214 -13.16 13.99 -21.49
CA ALA A 214 -13.78 12.82 -22.11
C ALA A 214 -13.74 11.56 -21.24
N LEU A 215 -12.74 11.45 -20.34
CA LEU A 215 -12.59 10.34 -19.41
C LEU A 215 -13.39 10.52 -18.11
N LEU A 216 -13.89 11.73 -17.83
CA LEU A 216 -14.65 12.00 -16.62
C LEU A 216 -16.16 11.82 -16.86
N PRO A 217 -16.90 11.26 -15.88
CA PRO A 217 -18.34 11.35 -15.90
C PRO A 217 -18.79 12.82 -15.79
N ALA A 218 -19.91 13.17 -16.42
CA ALA A 218 -20.46 14.54 -16.46
C ALA A 218 -20.66 15.17 -15.06
N ARG A 219 -20.87 14.37 -14.02
CA ARG A 219 -20.75 14.74 -12.59
C ARG A 219 -20.01 13.64 -11.83
N GLY A 220 -18.96 14.02 -11.10
CA GLY A 220 -18.28 13.15 -10.15
C GLY A 220 -18.27 13.80 -8.77
N ASN A 221 -18.72 13.06 -7.75
CA ASN A 221 -18.68 13.44 -6.33
C ASN A 221 -17.36 13.02 -5.66
N LYS A 222 -16.37 12.61 -6.44
CA LYS A 222 -15.08 12.15 -5.94
C LYS A 222 -14.06 13.27 -6.08
N ILE A 223 -13.23 13.41 -5.04
CA ILE A 223 -12.06 14.30 -4.97
C ILE A 223 -11.29 14.34 -6.30
N THR A 224 -10.94 13.18 -6.86
CA THR A 224 -10.17 13.09 -8.10
C THR A 224 -10.89 13.74 -9.30
N ALA A 225 -12.21 13.56 -9.42
CA ALA A 225 -12.96 14.13 -10.54
C ALA A 225 -13.08 15.66 -10.43
N SER A 226 -13.33 16.19 -9.23
CA SER A 226 -13.36 17.65 -8.99
C SER A 226 -11.99 18.28 -9.25
N LEU A 227 -10.91 17.65 -8.78
CA LEU A 227 -9.54 18.12 -9.02
C LEU A 227 -9.18 18.09 -10.49
N THR A 228 -9.47 16.99 -11.19
CA THR A 228 -9.19 16.89 -12.63
C THR A 228 -9.93 17.97 -13.42
N ARG A 229 -11.19 18.29 -13.07
CA ARG A 229 -11.92 19.39 -13.72
C ARG A 229 -11.27 20.73 -13.47
N ALA A 230 -10.91 21.04 -12.22
CA ALA A 230 -10.23 22.29 -11.90
C ALA A 230 -8.95 22.45 -12.73
N HIS A 231 -8.13 21.39 -12.82
CA HIS A 231 -6.93 21.39 -13.67
C HIS A 231 -7.23 21.51 -15.16
N ALA A 232 -8.26 20.82 -15.66
CA ALA A 232 -8.64 20.89 -17.08
C ALA A 232 -9.18 22.27 -17.48
N LEU A 233 -10.01 22.89 -16.63
CA LEU A 233 -10.54 24.23 -16.85
C LEU A 233 -9.45 25.29 -16.81
N ALA A 234 -8.54 25.19 -15.82
CA ALA A 234 -7.41 26.11 -15.70
C ALA A 234 -6.43 25.95 -16.88
N ALA A 235 -6.17 24.72 -17.33
CA ALA A 235 -5.38 24.45 -18.53
C ALA A 235 -6.02 25.07 -19.79
N GLY A 236 -7.36 25.09 -19.85
CA GLY A 236 -8.12 25.66 -20.94
C GLY A 236 -8.21 27.18 -20.91
N GLY A 237 -7.58 27.84 -19.93
CA GLY A 237 -7.61 29.29 -19.76
C GLY A 237 -8.85 29.80 -19.01
N ASP A 238 -9.79 28.93 -18.64
CA ASP A 238 -11.00 29.31 -17.89
C ASP A 238 -10.71 29.31 -16.38
N SER A 239 -9.97 30.33 -15.95
CA SER A 239 -9.54 30.49 -14.55
C SER A 239 -10.71 30.72 -13.59
N GLU A 240 -11.81 31.31 -14.06
CA GLU A 240 -13.02 31.57 -13.26
C GLU A 240 -13.84 30.29 -13.03
N ALA A 241 -14.02 29.47 -14.07
CA ALA A 241 -14.64 28.16 -13.90
C ALA A 241 -13.77 27.24 -13.03
N ALA A 242 -12.44 27.29 -13.21
CA ALA A 242 -11.52 26.55 -12.36
C ALA A 242 -11.61 26.99 -10.89
N ARG A 243 -11.71 28.30 -10.63
CA ARG A 243 -11.93 28.85 -9.28
C ARG A 243 -13.24 28.35 -8.69
N THR A 244 -14.34 28.40 -9.44
CA THR A 244 -15.65 27.90 -8.99
C THR A 244 -15.59 26.43 -8.57
N GLU A 245 -14.89 25.59 -9.33
CA GLU A 245 -14.68 24.19 -8.98
C GLU A 245 -13.79 24.02 -7.74
N LEU A 246 -12.76 24.85 -7.58
CA LEU A 246 -11.90 24.84 -6.39
C LEU A 246 -12.60 25.35 -5.14
N GLU A 247 -13.54 26.30 -5.26
CA GLU A 247 -14.37 26.78 -4.15
C GLU A 247 -15.31 25.68 -3.65
N ARG A 248 -15.95 24.97 -4.58
CA ARG A 248 -16.75 23.79 -4.27
C ARG A 248 -15.90 22.70 -3.60
N PHE A 249 -14.72 22.43 -4.15
CA PHE A 249 -13.76 21.48 -3.59
C PHE A 249 -13.31 21.88 -2.17
N LEU A 250 -13.04 23.17 -1.94
CA LEU A 250 -12.69 23.71 -0.64
C LEU A 250 -13.83 23.56 0.38
N ALA A 251 -15.07 23.83 -0.03
CA ALA A 251 -16.25 23.66 0.82
C ALA A 251 -16.47 22.19 1.23
N GLU A 252 -16.19 21.25 0.32
CA GLU A 252 -16.38 19.82 0.55
C GLU A 252 -15.22 19.17 1.34
N HIS A 253 -13.98 19.64 1.17
CA HIS A 253 -12.78 18.95 1.64
C HIS A 253 -11.83 19.78 2.51
N GLY A 254 -12.15 21.04 2.76
CA GLY A 254 -11.40 21.94 3.63
C GLY A 254 -10.07 22.44 3.05
N ARG A 255 -9.44 23.35 3.81
CA ARG A 255 -8.25 24.11 3.39
C ARG A 255 -7.04 23.23 3.07
N GLU A 256 -6.78 22.20 3.88
CA GLU A 256 -5.63 21.29 3.68
C GLU A 256 -5.65 20.62 2.30
N SER A 257 -6.84 20.36 1.77
CA SER A 257 -7.03 19.78 0.44
C SER A 257 -6.68 20.77 -0.65
N LEU A 258 -7.00 22.06 -0.48
CA LEU A 258 -6.60 23.12 -1.42
C LEU A 258 -5.08 23.37 -1.40
N GLU A 259 -4.45 23.30 -0.22
CA GLU A 259 -3.00 23.35 -0.06
C GLU A 259 -2.30 22.16 -0.75
N ALA A 260 -2.94 21.00 -0.84
CA ALA A 260 -2.44 19.88 -1.63
C ALA A 260 -2.45 20.19 -3.14
N VAL A 261 -3.47 20.87 -3.66
CA VAL A 261 -3.53 21.30 -5.08
C VAL A 261 -2.37 22.21 -5.43
N VAL A 262 -2.03 23.16 -4.56
CA VAL A 262 -0.87 24.04 -4.73
C VAL A 262 0.42 23.23 -4.78
N ARG A 263 0.60 22.29 -3.83
CA ARG A 263 1.82 21.47 -3.75
C ARG A 263 2.07 20.62 -5.00
N HIS A 264 1.02 20.18 -5.69
CA HIS A 264 1.13 19.32 -6.87
C HIS A 264 1.41 20.05 -8.20
N ARG A 265 1.54 21.39 -8.18
CA ARG A 265 2.06 22.23 -9.30
C ARG A 265 1.42 21.92 -10.67
N GLY A 266 0.10 21.83 -10.72
CA GLY A 266 -0.65 21.71 -11.96
C GLY A 266 -1.26 23.05 -12.43
N PRO A 267 -2.00 23.05 -13.55
CA PRO A 267 -2.61 24.25 -14.12
C PRO A 267 -3.52 25.04 -13.17
N ALA A 268 -4.21 24.35 -12.25
CA ALA A 268 -5.06 24.98 -11.24
C ALA A 268 -4.28 25.51 -10.01
N SER A 269 -2.99 25.20 -9.87
CA SER A 269 -2.20 25.59 -8.69
C SER A 269 -2.07 27.11 -8.52
N PRO A 270 -1.87 27.94 -9.57
CA PRO A 270 -1.87 29.39 -9.43
C PRO A 270 -3.22 29.93 -8.92
N VAL A 271 -4.33 29.37 -9.41
CA VAL A 271 -5.69 29.74 -8.97
C VAL A 271 -5.88 29.36 -7.50
N ALA A 272 -5.52 28.13 -7.12
CA ALA A 272 -5.57 27.66 -5.74
C ALA A 272 -4.71 28.50 -4.79
N GLN A 273 -3.50 28.89 -5.22
CA GLN A 273 -2.61 29.77 -4.46
C GLN A 273 -3.26 31.13 -4.23
N SER A 274 -3.83 31.75 -5.28
CA SER A 274 -4.53 33.03 -5.17
C SER A 274 -5.69 33.00 -4.17
N MET A 275 -6.39 31.86 -4.06
CA MET A 275 -7.47 31.66 -3.10
C MET A 275 -6.97 31.55 -1.67
N LEU A 276 -5.81 30.89 -1.45
CA LEU A 276 -5.20 30.76 -0.13
C LEU A 276 -4.62 32.07 0.40
N ASP A 277 -4.15 32.93 -0.52
CA ASP A 277 -3.54 34.23 -0.22
C ASP A 277 -4.57 35.36 -0.04
N ALA A 278 -5.82 35.17 -0.50
CA ALA A 278 -6.87 36.18 -0.45
C ALA A 278 -7.25 36.56 1.00
N PRO A 279 -7.14 37.85 1.39
CA PRO A 279 -7.52 38.32 2.72
C PRO A 279 -9.05 38.25 2.91
N GLY A 280 -9.50 37.73 4.05
CA GLY A 280 -10.93 37.63 4.39
C GLY A 280 -11.61 36.33 3.93
N THR A 281 -10.86 35.35 3.45
CA THR A 281 -11.39 33.98 3.36
C THR A 281 -11.82 33.52 4.76
N PRO A 282 -13.04 32.98 4.95
CA PRO A 282 -13.62 32.67 6.27
C PRO A 282 -12.94 31.48 6.98
N TYR A 283 -11.71 31.15 6.60
CA TYR A 283 -10.99 29.93 6.96
C TYR A 283 -9.56 30.25 7.44
N ARG A 284 -9.36 31.43 8.06
CA ARG A 284 -8.17 31.77 8.86
C ARG A 284 -8.27 31.20 10.26
#